data_AF-A0A967W5L2-F1
#
_entry.id   AF-A0A967W5L2-F1
#
_cell.length_a   1.000
_cell.length_b   1.000
_cell.length_c   1.000
_cell.angle_alpha   90.00
_cell.angle_beta   90.00
_cell.angle_gamma   90.00
#
_symmetry.space_group_name_H-M   'P 1'
#
loop_
_entity.id
_entity.type
_entity.pdbx_description
1 polymer ?
#
loop_
_entity_poly.entity_id
_entity_poly.type
_entity_poly.pdbx_seq_one_letter_code
_entity_poly.pdbx_strand_id
1 'polypeptide(L)'
;MRILAGKVVAAARGRSGIRGVETLPVDGTAAGRHELDCDVLAMSGGWNPAVHLHSQSGGVNQWQPEAACFIPGEPAQDSISAGSCNGAFELSECLAQGRQAGREAARRAGFEPASEGTSVAEAGPSGALMPLWRVPEAAGQKAGPKQFIDYQNDTTLADLRLALREGFEHIEHIKRYTALGFGTDQGKMGNINGMALVAETLGKSIPEVGTTTFRPPFTPVRFGACAGADVGALYEPVRKTPLHEWHADRGAPFEVVGQWLRAHYYPLDGEDLETAVRRECLATRDSAGIMDASTLGKIDVSGPDAVTFLERLYTHDIGRMPEGRCAYGLLLGE
;
A
#
# COMPACT_ATOMS: atom_id res chain seq x y z
N MET A 1 24.62 -36.83 -9.90
CA MET A 1 24.49 -35.68 -8.97
C MET A 1 25.46 -35.88 -7.82
N ARG A 2 26.29 -34.87 -7.49
CA ARG A 2 27.16 -34.92 -6.29
C ARG A 2 26.42 -34.24 -5.14
N ILE A 3 26.16 -34.97 -4.06
CA ILE A 3 25.51 -34.42 -2.86
C ILE A 3 26.57 -34.26 -1.77
N LEU A 4 26.71 -33.06 -1.23
CA LEU A 4 27.55 -32.78 -0.07
C LEU A 4 26.65 -32.55 1.15
N ALA A 5 26.13 -33.64 1.72
CA ALA A 5 25.23 -33.58 2.88
C ALA A 5 25.92 -32.96 4.10
N GLY A 6 25.16 -32.20 4.89
CA GLY A 6 25.67 -31.51 6.08
C GLY A 6 26.63 -30.36 5.80
N LYS A 7 26.65 -29.82 4.56
CA LYS A 7 27.48 -28.67 4.18
C LYS A 7 26.65 -27.48 3.76
N VAL A 8 27.23 -26.30 3.93
CA VAL A 8 26.67 -25.01 3.56
C VAL A 8 27.68 -24.22 2.73
N VAL A 9 27.21 -23.31 1.89
CA VAL A 9 28.08 -22.40 1.14
C VAL A 9 28.55 -21.28 2.08
N ALA A 10 29.86 -21.22 2.30
CA ALA A 10 30.51 -20.26 3.18
C ALA A 10 30.81 -18.93 2.50
N ALA A 11 31.23 -19.00 1.24
CA ALA A 11 31.64 -17.85 0.45
C ALA A 11 31.42 -18.13 -1.04
N ALA A 12 31.09 -17.10 -1.79
CA ALA A 12 31.14 -17.11 -3.25
C ALA A 12 32.43 -16.43 -3.73
N ARG A 13 33.04 -16.96 -4.78
CA ARG A 13 34.25 -16.43 -5.41
C ARG A 13 33.91 -15.78 -6.74
N GLY A 14 34.51 -14.63 -7.02
CA GLY A 14 34.36 -13.88 -8.27
C GLY A 14 34.08 -12.39 -8.03
N ARG A 15 34.31 -11.54 -9.06
CA ARG A 15 34.17 -10.08 -8.96
C ARG A 15 32.92 -9.55 -9.68
N SER A 16 32.76 -9.88 -10.95
CA SER A 16 31.63 -9.44 -11.79
C SER A 16 30.57 -10.54 -11.99
N GLY A 17 30.73 -11.66 -11.28
CA GLY A 17 29.91 -12.86 -11.40
C GLY A 17 30.54 -14.02 -10.65
N ILE A 18 29.75 -15.06 -10.39
CA ILE A 18 30.21 -16.26 -9.67
C ILE A 18 31.20 -17.04 -10.55
N ARG A 19 32.32 -17.45 -9.95
CA ARG A 19 33.33 -18.36 -10.53
C ARG A 19 33.55 -19.62 -9.70
N GLY A 20 33.01 -19.63 -8.49
CA GLY A 20 32.94 -20.81 -7.67
C GLY A 20 32.44 -20.49 -6.28
N VAL A 21 32.37 -21.52 -5.45
CA VAL A 21 31.93 -21.43 -4.06
C VAL A 21 32.88 -22.19 -3.15
N GLU A 22 32.97 -21.72 -1.91
CA GLU A 22 33.56 -22.45 -0.80
C GLU A 22 32.44 -23.03 0.04
N THR A 23 32.58 -24.30 0.43
CA THR A 23 31.64 -24.98 1.32
C THR A 23 32.33 -25.35 2.62
N LEU A 24 31.56 -25.39 3.72
CA LEU A 24 31.99 -25.88 5.02
C LEU A 24 30.90 -26.73 5.67
N PRO A 25 31.25 -27.64 6.59
CA PRO A 25 30.26 -28.36 7.40
C PRO A 25 29.38 -27.39 8.20
N VAL A 26 28.09 -27.68 8.33
CA VAL A 26 27.10 -26.81 8.99
C VAL A 26 27.44 -26.47 10.46
N ASP A 27 28.26 -27.29 11.11
CA ASP A 27 28.77 -27.05 12.48
C ASP A 27 29.92 -26.02 12.55
N GLY A 28 30.38 -25.49 11.40
CA GLY A 28 31.44 -24.49 11.31
C GLY A 28 32.86 -25.07 11.32
N THR A 29 33.03 -26.39 11.37
CA THR A 29 34.36 -27.01 11.43
C THR A 29 35.21 -26.71 10.19
N ALA A 30 36.51 -26.46 10.41
CA ALA A 30 37.43 -26.18 9.30
C ALA A 30 37.75 -27.44 8.47
N ALA A 31 37.74 -28.61 9.11
CA ALA A 31 37.93 -29.89 8.45
C ALA A 31 36.73 -30.17 7.52
N GLY A 32 37.00 -30.56 6.27
CA GLY A 32 35.92 -30.85 5.31
C GLY A 32 35.46 -29.65 4.50
N ARG A 33 36.24 -28.57 4.41
CA ARG A 33 36.03 -27.53 3.40
C ARG A 33 36.21 -28.07 1.98
N HIS A 34 35.43 -27.55 1.05
CA HIS A 34 35.67 -27.76 -0.38
C HIS A 34 35.54 -26.47 -1.15
N GLU A 35 36.43 -26.29 -2.10
CA GLU A 35 36.26 -25.36 -3.21
C GLU A 35 35.61 -26.09 -4.38
N LEU A 36 34.59 -25.47 -4.96
CA LEU A 36 33.91 -25.94 -6.14
C LEU A 36 33.91 -24.82 -7.17
N ASP A 37 34.25 -25.12 -8.41
CA ASP A 37 34.10 -24.19 -9.52
C ASP A 37 32.66 -24.28 -10.05
N CYS A 38 32.04 -23.12 -10.21
CA CYS A 38 30.71 -22.97 -10.80
C CYS A 38 30.53 -21.52 -11.28
N ASP A 39 29.65 -21.33 -12.25
CA ASP A 39 29.25 -20.01 -12.74
C ASP A 39 27.87 -19.57 -12.21
N VAL A 40 27.13 -20.49 -11.61
CA VAL A 40 25.81 -20.26 -11.01
C VAL A 40 25.74 -20.90 -9.62
N LEU A 41 25.11 -20.19 -8.68
CA LEU A 41 24.70 -20.71 -7.39
C LEU A 41 23.18 -20.57 -7.27
N ALA A 42 22.46 -21.69 -7.39
CA ALA A 42 21.04 -21.75 -7.08
C ALA A 42 20.86 -21.93 -5.56
N MET A 43 20.15 -21.02 -4.91
CA MET A 43 19.92 -21.03 -3.47
C MET A 43 18.48 -21.45 -3.16
N SER A 44 18.32 -22.34 -2.18
CA SER A 44 17.02 -22.75 -1.65
C SER A 44 17.09 -22.75 -0.13
N GLY A 45 16.66 -21.65 0.49
CA GLY A 45 16.69 -21.44 1.94
C GLY A 45 15.38 -21.77 2.66
N GLY A 46 14.40 -22.35 1.96
CA GLY A 46 13.03 -22.52 2.44
C GLY A 46 12.06 -21.53 1.79
N TRP A 47 10.85 -21.46 2.35
CA TRP A 47 9.73 -20.70 1.77
C TRP A 47 9.13 -19.75 2.80
N ASN A 48 8.78 -18.55 2.34
CA ASN A 48 8.00 -17.58 3.12
C ASN A 48 6.62 -17.42 2.47
N PRO A 49 5.53 -17.88 3.11
CA PRO A 49 4.18 -17.69 2.62
C PRO A 49 3.87 -16.22 2.35
N ALA A 50 3.17 -15.94 1.24
CA ALA A 50 2.78 -14.59 0.85
C ALA A 50 1.56 -14.10 1.65
N VAL A 51 1.74 -13.86 2.95
CA VAL A 51 0.66 -13.50 3.89
C VAL A 51 0.17 -12.04 3.80
N HIS A 52 0.76 -11.25 2.90
CA HIS A 52 0.56 -9.80 2.79
C HIS A 52 -0.91 -9.37 2.74
N LEU A 53 -1.75 -10.02 1.90
CA LEU A 53 -3.15 -9.64 1.76
C LEU A 53 -3.99 -10.03 2.99
N HIS A 54 -3.69 -11.17 3.62
CA HIS A 54 -4.32 -11.56 4.88
C HIS A 54 -3.99 -10.55 5.99
N SER A 55 -2.74 -10.11 6.09
CA SER A 55 -2.36 -9.09 7.07
C SER A 55 -2.94 -7.70 6.76
N GLN A 56 -3.04 -7.32 5.47
CA GLN A 56 -3.66 -6.06 5.07
C GLN A 56 -5.17 -6.03 5.35
N SER A 57 -5.85 -7.18 5.33
CA SER A 57 -7.26 -7.29 5.73
C SER A 57 -7.46 -7.30 7.25
N GLY A 58 -6.38 -7.24 8.05
CA GLY A 58 -6.42 -7.21 9.51
C GLY A 58 -6.18 -8.57 10.18
N GLY A 59 -5.92 -9.62 9.41
CA GLY A 59 -5.60 -10.95 9.95
C GLY A 59 -4.24 -11.01 10.64
N VAL A 60 -4.13 -11.83 11.68
CA VAL A 60 -2.91 -12.01 12.47
C VAL A 60 -2.20 -13.29 12.05
N ASN A 61 -0.93 -13.17 11.65
CA ASN A 61 -0.12 -14.33 11.25
C ASN A 61 0.36 -15.12 12.47
N GLN A 62 0.57 -16.41 12.28
CA GLN A 62 1.09 -17.35 13.29
C GLN A 62 2.42 -17.94 12.82
N TRP A 63 3.32 -18.20 13.75
CA TRP A 63 4.60 -18.85 13.46
C TRP A 63 4.42 -20.37 13.38
N GLN A 64 4.89 -20.99 12.30
CA GLN A 64 4.90 -22.44 12.11
C GLN A 64 6.33 -22.98 12.26
N PRO A 65 6.70 -23.60 13.40
CA PRO A 65 8.08 -24.02 13.67
C PRO A 65 8.64 -25.03 12.67
N GLU A 66 7.83 -25.99 12.22
CA GLU A 66 8.24 -27.09 11.34
C GLU A 66 8.63 -26.59 9.94
N ALA A 67 7.94 -25.53 9.48
CA ALA A 67 8.20 -24.87 8.21
C ALA A 67 9.09 -23.62 8.35
N ALA A 68 9.42 -23.22 9.58
CA ALA A 68 10.17 -22.02 9.92
C ALA A 68 9.69 -20.75 9.20
N CYS A 69 8.37 -20.55 9.15
CA CYS A 69 7.78 -19.40 8.48
C CYS A 69 6.52 -18.90 9.19
N PHE A 70 6.05 -17.71 8.80
CA PHE A 70 4.75 -17.20 9.22
C PHE A 70 3.67 -17.65 8.25
N ILE A 71 2.57 -18.19 8.78
CA ILE A 71 1.35 -18.55 8.06
C ILE A 71 0.18 -17.64 8.48
N PRO A 72 -0.87 -17.50 7.67
CA PRO A 72 -2.11 -16.83 8.05
C PRO A 72 -2.73 -17.51 9.28
N GLY A 73 -3.20 -16.71 10.23
CA GLY A 73 -4.03 -17.19 11.34
C GLY A 73 -5.51 -16.98 11.04
N GLU A 74 -6.27 -16.59 12.06
CA GLU A 74 -7.68 -16.28 11.91
C GLU A 74 -7.90 -15.07 10.98
N PRO A 75 -8.78 -15.18 9.97
CA PRO A 75 -9.06 -14.07 9.07
C PRO A 75 -9.94 -13.01 9.77
N ALA A 76 -9.64 -11.73 9.53
CA ALA A 76 -10.43 -10.61 10.05
C ALA A 76 -11.59 -10.19 9.11
N GLN A 77 -11.61 -10.70 7.89
CA GLN A 77 -12.62 -10.46 6.86
C GLN A 77 -13.03 -11.78 6.22
N ASP A 78 -14.12 -11.78 5.44
CA ASP A 78 -14.60 -12.95 4.69
C ASP A 78 -13.62 -13.38 3.59
N SER A 79 -12.58 -14.09 4.03
CA SER A 79 -11.44 -14.52 3.23
C SER A 79 -10.97 -15.89 3.69
N ILE A 80 -10.35 -16.63 2.77
CA ILE A 80 -9.83 -17.97 3.02
C ILE A 80 -8.45 -18.08 2.36
N SER A 81 -7.42 -18.33 3.16
CA SER A 81 -6.07 -18.62 2.67
C SER A 81 -5.95 -20.10 2.32
N ALA A 82 -5.40 -20.44 1.16
CA ALA A 82 -5.25 -21.82 0.71
C ALA A 82 -3.97 -22.03 -0.10
N GLY A 83 -3.34 -23.20 0.07
CA GLY A 83 -2.10 -23.58 -0.60
C GLY A 83 -0.87 -23.01 0.09
N SER A 84 0.17 -22.67 -0.67
CA SER A 84 1.46 -22.27 -0.10
C SER A 84 1.42 -20.96 0.67
N CYS A 85 0.45 -20.07 0.39
CA CYS A 85 0.22 -18.91 1.23
C CYS A 85 -0.30 -19.27 2.62
N ASN A 86 -0.81 -20.50 2.81
CA ASN A 86 -1.29 -21.09 4.05
C ASN A 86 -0.36 -22.20 4.59
N GLY A 87 0.90 -22.23 4.13
CA GLY A 87 1.92 -23.18 4.60
C GLY A 87 1.86 -24.59 3.98
N ALA A 88 0.94 -24.86 3.05
CA ALA A 88 0.94 -26.11 2.28
C ALA A 88 1.89 -26.00 1.07
N PHE A 89 3.06 -26.63 1.16
CA PHE A 89 4.09 -26.52 0.11
C PHE A 89 4.04 -27.67 -0.91
N GLU A 90 3.38 -28.77 -0.59
CA GLU A 90 3.14 -29.85 -1.54
C GLU A 90 2.00 -29.51 -2.50
N LEU A 91 2.14 -29.90 -3.77
CA LEU A 91 1.14 -29.60 -4.80
C LEU A 91 -0.21 -30.27 -4.48
N SER A 92 -0.18 -31.50 -3.99
CA SER A 92 -1.39 -32.24 -3.59
C SER A 92 -2.17 -31.51 -2.49
N GLU A 93 -1.48 -30.98 -1.50
CA GLU A 93 -2.07 -30.20 -0.41
C GLU A 93 -2.62 -28.86 -0.91
N CYS A 94 -1.89 -28.16 -1.79
CA CYS A 94 -2.37 -26.94 -2.42
C CYS A 94 -3.70 -27.15 -3.15
N LEU A 95 -3.80 -28.22 -3.94
CA LEU A 95 -5.00 -28.54 -4.71
C LEU A 95 -6.17 -28.93 -3.80
N ALA A 96 -5.91 -29.69 -2.74
CA ALA A 96 -6.92 -30.06 -1.76
C ALA A 96 -7.46 -28.83 -1.01
N GLN A 97 -6.57 -27.99 -0.47
CA GLN A 97 -6.95 -26.76 0.22
C GLN A 97 -7.68 -25.78 -0.70
N GLY A 98 -7.19 -25.57 -1.92
CA GLY A 98 -7.80 -24.66 -2.89
C GLY A 98 -9.24 -25.06 -3.22
N ARG A 99 -9.51 -26.37 -3.36
CA ARG A 99 -10.87 -26.87 -3.55
C ARG A 99 -11.74 -26.64 -2.33
N GLN A 100 -11.25 -27.00 -1.15
CA GLN A 100 -12.01 -26.82 0.08
C GLN A 100 -12.38 -25.35 0.28
N ALA A 101 -11.42 -24.46 0.09
CA ALA A 101 -11.61 -23.01 0.16
C ALA A 101 -12.61 -22.50 -0.88
N GLY A 102 -12.53 -22.96 -2.13
CA GLY A 102 -13.48 -22.57 -3.18
C GLY A 102 -14.92 -23.02 -2.89
N ARG A 103 -15.10 -24.26 -2.40
CA ARG A 103 -16.43 -24.76 -2.00
C ARG A 103 -17.00 -23.99 -0.82
N GLU A 104 -16.15 -23.68 0.15
CA GLU A 104 -16.54 -22.89 1.32
C GLU A 104 -16.90 -21.45 0.94
N ALA A 105 -16.10 -20.80 0.10
CA ALA A 105 -16.42 -19.47 -0.42
C ALA A 105 -17.76 -19.45 -1.18
N ALA A 106 -18.05 -20.46 -2.01
CA ALA A 106 -19.33 -20.59 -2.70
C ALA A 106 -20.51 -20.69 -1.73
N ARG A 107 -20.39 -21.52 -0.68
CA ARG A 107 -21.41 -21.65 0.37
C ARG A 107 -21.65 -20.34 1.11
N ARG A 108 -20.57 -19.64 1.50
CA ARG A 108 -20.66 -18.32 2.17
C ARG A 108 -21.35 -17.28 1.28
N ALA A 109 -21.18 -17.39 -0.03
CA ALA A 109 -21.85 -16.55 -1.01
C ALA A 109 -23.30 -17.00 -1.34
N GLY A 110 -23.81 -18.06 -0.71
CA GLY A 110 -25.18 -18.56 -0.90
C GLY A 110 -25.38 -19.48 -2.10
N PHE A 111 -24.29 -20.00 -2.68
CA PHE A 111 -24.34 -20.94 -3.80
C PHE A 111 -24.09 -22.38 -3.34
N GLU A 112 -24.78 -23.34 -3.96
CA GLU A 112 -24.51 -24.77 -3.74
C GLU A 112 -23.21 -25.15 -4.48
N PRO A 113 -22.16 -25.61 -3.78
CA PRO A 113 -20.91 -25.96 -4.42
C PRO A 113 -21.05 -27.25 -5.24
N ALA A 114 -20.42 -27.28 -6.41
CA ALA A 114 -20.36 -28.50 -7.22
C ALA A 114 -19.74 -29.68 -6.44
N SER A 115 -20.28 -30.87 -6.64
CA SER A 115 -19.81 -32.12 -6.03
C SER A 115 -18.60 -32.72 -6.75
N GLU A 116 -18.36 -32.34 -8.01
CA GLU A 116 -17.42 -33.02 -8.91
C GLU A 116 -15.98 -32.48 -8.89
N GLY A 117 -15.06 -33.39 -9.23
CA GLY A 117 -13.63 -33.17 -9.38
C GLY A 117 -12.83 -33.94 -8.34
N THR A 118 -11.68 -34.51 -8.71
CA THR A 118 -10.58 -34.99 -7.85
C THR A 118 -9.29 -34.47 -8.45
N SER A 119 -8.51 -33.77 -7.64
CA SER A 119 -7.20 -33.29 -8.06
C SER A 119 -6.20 -34.19 -7.38
N VAL A 120 -5.62 -35.10 -8.15
CA VAL A 120 -4.55 -36.00 -7.68
C VAL A 120 -3.26 -35.44 -8.23
N ALA A 121 -2.33 -35.16 -7.33
CA ALA A 121 -0.95 -34.88 -7.68
C ALA A 121 -0.06 -35.94 -7.04
N GLU A 122 1.00 -36.34 -7.72
CA GLU A 122 2.04 -37.16 -7.12
C GLU A 122 2.65 -36.41 -5.94
N ALA A 123 2.93 -37.14 -4.85
CA ALA A 123 3.62 -36.57 -3.71
C ALA A 123 5.04 -36.18 -4.13
N GLY A 124 5.45 -34.95 -3.82
CA GLY A 124 6.81 -34.51 -4.01
C GLY A 124 7.78 -35.15 -3.02
N PRO A 125 9.10 -34.97 -3.23
CA PRO A 125 10.09 -35.32 -2.23
C PRO A 125 9.89 -34.45 -0.99
N SER A 126 9.39 -35.05 0.08
CA SER A 126 9.24 -34.41 1.39
C SER A 126 10.50 -34.59 2.24
N GLY A 127 10.90 -33.53 2.94
CA GLY A 127 12.01 -33.55 3.88
C GLY A 127 11.84 -32.46 4.93
N ALA A 128 12.31 -32.72 6.15
CA ALA A 128 12.29 -31.72 7.20
C ALA A 128 13.20 -30.54 6.81
N LEU A 129 12.67 -29.32 6.88
CA LEU A 129 13.46 -28.12 6.73
C LEU A 129 14.45 -28.03 7.90
N MET A 130 15.72 -27.74 7.60
CA MET A 130 16.70 -27.34 8.60
C MET A 130 16.82 -25.81 8.54
N PRO A 131 16.27 -25.06 9.51
CA PRO A 131 16.38 -23.61 9.51
C PRO A 131 17.84 -23.19 9.64
N LEU A 132 18.32 -22.38 8.70
CA LEU A 132 19.68 -21.83 8.71
C LEU A 132 19.61 -20.33 8.52
N TRP A 133 19.49 -19.60 9.62
CA TRP A 133 19.40 -18.13 9.62
C TRP A 133 20.74 -17.45 9.34
N ARG A 134 21.83 -18.15 9.62
CA ARG A 134 23.19 -17.67 9.43
C ARG A 134 24.13 -18.82 9.10
N VAL A 135 24.99 -18.62 8.10
CA VAL A 135 26.14 -19.49 7.88
C VAL A 135 27.20 -19.21 8.95
N PRO A 136 27.69 -20.23 9.67
CA PRO A 136 28.67 -20.04 10.74
C PRO A 136 29.98 -19.46 10.21
N GLU A 137 30.66 -18.69 11.05
CA GLU A 137 31.99 -18.19 10.74
C GLU A 137 33.01 -19.33 10.81
N ALA A 138 33.98 -19.27 9.90
CA ALA A 138 35.13 -20.16 9.91
C ALA A 138 35.93 -20.02 11.21
N ALA A 139 36.18 -21.12 11.93
CA ALA A 139 37.13 -21.10 13.05
C ALA A 139 38.50 -20.52 12.60
N GLY A 140 38.96 -19.46 13.26
CA GLY A 140 40.27 -18.83 13.02
C GLY A 140 40.30 -17.65 12.03
N GLN A 141 39.18 -17.21 11.45
CA GLN A 141 39.13 -15.99 10.63
C GLN A 141 38.86 -14.75 11.50
N LYS A 142 39.61 -13.65 11.27
CA LYS A 142 39.45 -12.38 12.01
C LYS A 142 38.16 -11.61 11.65
N ALA A 143 37.63 -11.83 10.45
CA ALA A 143 36.35 -11.31 9.99
C ALA A 143 35.81 -12.22 8.90
N GLY A 144 34.54 -12.63 9.02
CA GLY A 144 33.85 -13.40 7.98
C GLY A 144 33.51 -12.54 6.74
N PRO A 145 33.12 -13.17 5.62
CA PRO A 145 32.64 -12.45 4.43
C PRO A 145 31.39 -11.63 4.74
N LYS A 146 31.06 -10.67 3.87
CA LYS A 146 29.81 -9.89 3.98
C LYS A 146 28.61 -10.84 3.92
N GLN A 147 27.75 -10.77 4.93
CA GLN A 147 26.51 -11.54 5.00
C GLN A 147 25.34 -10.60 4.73
N PHE A 148 24.92 -10.53 3.46
CA PHE A 148 23.81 -9.68 3.03
C PHE A 148 22.47 -10.26 3.46
N ILE A 149 21.56 -9.36 3.86
CA ILE A 149 20.20 -9.68 4.30
C ILE A 149 19.20 -9.01 3.35
N ASP A 150 19.47 -7.77 2.96
CA ASP A 150 18.75 -7.04 1.92
C ASP A 150 19.73 -6.69 0.80
N TYR A 151 19.52 -7.28 -0.37
CA TYR A 151 20.39 -7.05 -1.54
C TYR A 151 20.15 -5.69 -2.19
N GLN A 152 18.94 -5.13 -2.11
CA GLN A 152 18.61 -3.90 -2.79
C GLN A 152 19.19 -2.68 -2.04
N ASN A 153 19.21 -2.75 -0.71
CA ASN A 153 19.71 -1.67 0.13
C ASN A 153 21.13 -1.93 0.69
N ASP A 154 21.81 -2.98 0.23
CA ASP A 154 23.12 -3.41 0.72
C ASP A 154 23.17 -3.65 2.25
N THR A 155 22.04 -3.97 2.89
CA THR A 155 21.97 -4.22 4.33
C THR A 155 22.57 -5.57 4.67
N THR A 156 23.51 -5.58 5.62
CA THR A 156 24.22 -6.77 6.08
C THR A 156 23.94 -7.11 7.54
N LEU A 157 24.36 -8.30 7.98
CA LEU A 157 24.36 -8.68 9.39
C LEU A 157 25.19 -7.71 10.27
N ALA A 158 26.25 -7.11 9.73
CA ALA A 158 27.06 -6.17 10.48
C ALA A 158 26.26 -4.91 10.84
N ASP A 159 25.39 -4.46 9.95
CA ASP A 159 24.52 -3.30 10.14
C ASP A 159 23.44 -3.58 11.19
N LEU A 160 22.80 -4.77 11.14
CA LEU A 160 21.87 -5.20 12.20
C LEU A 160 22.53 -5.25 13.57
N ARG A 161 23.74 -5.83 13.65
CA ARG A 161 24.51 -5.90 14.90
C ARG A 161 24.92 -4.52 15.40
N LEU A 162 25.20 -3.58 14.49
CA LEU A 162 25.47 -2.19 14.88
C LEU A 162 24.24 -1.55 15.51
N ALA A 163 23.08 -1.66 14.87
CA ALA A 163 21.82 -1.14 15.43
C ALA A 163 21.54 -1.71 16.83
N LEU A 164 21.72 -3.02 17.01
CA LEU A 164 21.53 -3.66 18.32
C LEU A 164 22.54 -3.16 19.37
N ARG A 165 23.82 -2.98 19.00
CA ARG A 165 24.83 -2.40 19.91
C ARG A 165 24.53 -0.95 20.30
N GLU A 166 23.87 -0.21 19.44
CA GLU A 166 23.43 1.17 19.70
C GLU A 166 22.12 1.24 20.50
N GLY A 167 21.56 0.09 20.90
CA GLY A 167 20.43 0.00 21.81
C GLY A 167 19.06 -0.10 21.13
N PHE A 168 18.99 -0.33 19.82
CA PHE A 168 17.72 -0.57 19.14
C PHE A 168 17.26 -2.01 19.33
N GLU A 169 16.18 -2.23 20.11
CA GLU A 169 15.64 -3.57 20.40
C GLU A 169 14.37 -3.92 19.62
N HIS A 170 13.60 -2.91 19.20
CA HIS A 170 12.33 -3.13 18.48
C HIS A 170 12.58 -3.25 16.98
N ILE A 171 11.95 -4.23 16.31
CA ILE A 171 12.18 -4.51 14.88
C ILE A 171 11.93 -3.29 14.00
N GLU A 172 10.90 -2.50 14.30
CA GLU A 172 10.59 -1.25 13.57
C GLU A 172 11.69 -0.19 13.68
N HIS A 173 12.45 -0.14 14.79
CA HIS A 173 13.60 0.76 14.92
C HIS A 173 14.80 0.24 14.12
N ILE A 174 15.10 -1.05 14.25
CA ILE A 174 16.19 -1.70 13.51
C ILE A 174 15.97 -1.53 12.00
N LYS A 175 14.73 -1.71 11.53
CA LYS A 175 14.31 -1.50 10.14
C LYS A 175 14.63 -0.07 9.66
N ARG A 176 14.25 0.95 10.44
CA ARG A 176 14.49 2.37 10.11
C ARG A 176 15.97 2.73 10.14
N TYR A 177 16.73 2.16 11.06
CA TYR A 177 18.16 2.40 11.19
C TYR A 177 18.95 1.78 10.03
N THR A 178 18.62 0.55 9.64
CA THR A 178 19.39 -0.24 8.66
C THR A 178 18.85 -0.21 7.24
N ALA A 179 17.69 0.43 7.03
CA ALA A 179 16.89 0.38 5.80
C ALA A 179 16.46 -1.04 5.37
N LEU A 180 16.50 -2.02 6.28
CA LEU A 180 16.06 -3.40 6.00
C LEU A 180 14.62 -3.42 5.44
N GLY A 181 14.46 -3.98 4.23
CA GLY A 181 13.15 -4.15 3.60
C GLY A 181 12.49 -2.87 3.13
N PHE A 182 13.25 -1.77 2.97
CA PHE A 182 12.77 -0.50 2.39
C PHE A 182 12.89 -0.48 0.86
N GLY A 183 13.43 -1.55 0.26
CA GLY A 183 13.57 -1.69 -1.18
C GLY A 183 12.23 -1.70 -1.91
N THR A 184 12.30 -1.62 -3.25
CA THR A 184 11.13 -1.78 -4.11
C THR A 184 10.50 -3.16 -4.02
N ASP A 185 11.25 -4.16 -3.55
CA ASP A 185 10.74 -5.49 -3.24
C ASP A 185 9.96 -5.54 -1.91
N GLN A 186 10.04 -4.49 -1.07
CA GLN A 186 9.45 -4.39 0.27
C GLN A 186 9.89 -5.51 1.21
N GLY A 187 11.14 -5.97 1.07
CA GLY A 187 11.74 -6.95 1.99
C GLY A 187 11.21 -8.38 1.86
N LYS A 188 10.59 -8.72 0.72
CA LYS A 188 10.07 -10.07 0.41
C LYS A 188 11.13 -11.17 0.55
N MET A 189 12.40 -10.85 0.30
CA MET A 189 13.51 -11.81 0.38
C MET A 189 14.23 -11.80 1.73
N GLY A 190 14.33 -10.64 2.38
CA GLY A 190 15.27 -10.43 3.49
C GLY A 190 14.65 -10.31 4.88
N ASN A 191 13.38 -9.94 5.00
CA ASN A 191 12.82 -9.53 6.30
C ASN A 191 12.78 -10.68 7.31
N ILE A 192 12.37 -11.89 6.91
CA ILE A 192 12.34 -13.05 7.82
C ILE A 192 13.74 -13.37 8.32
N ASN A 193 14.75 -13.34 7.45
CA ASN A 193 16.15 -13.56 7.83
C ASN A 193 16.62 -12.50 8.83
N GLY A 194 16.34 -11.22 8.55
CA GLY A 194 16.68 -10.13 9.46
C GLY A 194 16.02 -10.28 10.83
N MET A 195 14.74 -10.64 10.88
CA MET A 195 14.01 -10.88 12.12
C MET A 195 14.58 -12.07 12.91
N ALA A 196 14.93 -13.17 12.23
CA ALA A 196 15.54 -14.32 12.87
C ALA A 196 16.89 -13.99 13.52
N LEU A 197 17.71 -13.17 12.86
CA LEU A 197 19.01 -12.73 13.37
C LEU A 197 18.87 -11.76 14.55
N VAL A 198 17.85 -10.89 14.52
CA VAL A 198 17.50 -10.03 15.66
C VAL A 198 17.01 -10.88 16.84
N ALA A 199 16.15 -11.87 16.59
CA ALA A 199 15.65 -12.79 17.61
C ALA A 199 16.80 -13.56 18.28
N GLU A 200 17.70 -14.13 17.47
CA GLU A 200 18.93 -14.80 17.95
C GLU A 200 19.77 -13.86 18.84
N THR A 201 20.00 -12.62 18.40
CA THR A 201 20.85 -11.68 19.14
C THR A 201 20.20 -11.19 20.44
N LEU A 202 18.87 -11.05 20.47
CA LEU A 202 18.11 -10.63 21.66
C LEU A 202 17.74 -11.80 22.59
N GLY A 203 18.04 -13.05 22.21
CA GLY A 203 17.62 -14.24 22.97
C GLY A 203 16.10 -14.43 23.03
N LYS A 204 15.38 -13.96 21.99
CA LYS A 204 13.92 -14.09 21.85
C LYS A 204 13.58 -15.11 20.78
N SER A 205 12.36 -15.63 20.81
CA SER A 205 11.81 -16.35 19.65
C SER A 205 11.46 -15.39 18.51
N ILE A 206 11.43 -15.91 17.28
CA ILE A 206 11.04 -15.13 16.09
C ILE A 206 9.65 -14.49 16.24
N PRO A 207 8.59 -15.21 16.67
CA PRO A 207 7.29 -14.58 16.90
C PRO A 207 7.28 -13.49 17.98
N GLU A 208 8.16 -13.53 18.99
CA GLU A 208 8.27 -12.46 20.01
C GLU A 208 8.90 -11.16 19.48
N VAL A 209 9.74 -11.24 18.45
CA VAL A 209 10.23 -10.05 17.73
C VAL A 209 9.10 -9.41 16.91
N GLY A 210 8.15 -10.23 16.46
CA GLY A 210 6.99 -9.83 15.66
C GLY A 210 7.33 -9.54 14.20
N THR A 211 6.33 -9.59 13.33
CA THR A 211 6.47 -9.13 11.94
C THR A 211 6.25 -7.63 11.84
N THR A 212 6.90 -6.98 10.88
CA THR A 212 6.59 -5.59 10.53
C THR A 212 5.20 -5.46 9.92
N THR A 213 4.59 -4.28 9.98
CA THR A 213 3.26 -4.07 9.37
C THR A 213 3.29 -4.22 7.85
N PHE A 214 2.41 -5.06 7.30
CA PHE A 214 2.17 -5.16 5.86
C PHE A 214 1.23 -4.04 5.39
N ARG A 215 1.62 -3.30 4.35
CA ARG A 215 0.85 -2.16 3.82
C ARG A 215 0.55 -2.33 2.33
N PRO A 216 -0.61 -1.85 1.84
CA PRO A 216 -0.83 -1.73 0.41
C PRO A 216 0.09 -0.65 -0.21
N PRO A 217 0.40 -0.76 -1.51
CA PRO A 217 0.08 -1.88 -2.40
C PRO A 217 1.07 -3.04 -2.24
N PHE A 218 0.66 -4.28 -2.55
CA PHE A 218 1.53 -5.48 -2.50
C PHE A 218 2.80 -5.35 -3.38
N THR A 219 2.61 -4.73 -4.55
CA THR A 219 3.68 -4.30 -5.46
C THR A 219 3.40 -2.87 -5.93
N PRO A 220 4.42 -2.08 -6.29
CA PRO A 220 4.21 -0.69 -6.70
C PRO A 220 3.20 -0.53 -7.84
N VAL A 221 2.31 0.44 -7.71
CA VAL A 221 1.35 0.84 -8.74
C VAL A 221 1.75 2.21 -9.28
N ARG A 222 1.64 2.41 -10.60
CA ARG A 222 1.94 3.70 -11.24
C ARG A 222 0.91 4.73 -10.81
N PHE A 223 1.33 5.96 -10.47
CA PHE A 223 0.41 7.03 -10.09
C PHE A 223 -0.67 7.32 -11.14
N GLY A 224 -0.34 7.25 -12.44
CA GLY A 224 -1.33 7.42 -13.51
C GLY A 224 -2.45 6.37 -13.50
N ALA A 225 -2.18 5.15 -13.03
CA ALA A 225 -3.23 4.14 -12.86
C ALA A 225 -4.15 4.48 -11.67
N CYS A 226 -3.61 5.11 -10.61
CA CYS A 226 -4.39 5.60 -9.47
C CYS A 226 -5.24 6.82 -9.82
N ALA A 227 -4.74 7.72 -10.68
CA ALA A 227 -5.49 8.88 -11.16
C ALA A 227 -6.65 8.50 -12.10
N GLY A 228 -6.54 7.37 -12.82
CA GLY A 228 -7.60 6.90 -13.71
C GLY A 228 -7.91 7.90 -14.81
N ALA A 229 -9.19 8.23 -14.97
CA ALA A 229 -9.67 9.21 -15.95
C ALA A 229 -9.74 10.64 -15.41
N ASP A 230 -9.43 10.86 -14.13
CA ASP A 230 -9.53 12.15 -13.45
C ASP A 230 -8.30 13.02 -13.77
N VAL A 231 -8.13 13.35 -15.05
CA VAL A 231 -6.99 14.12 -15.58
C VAL A 231 -7.44 15.17 -16.60
N GLY A 232 -6.66 16.24 -16.73
CA GLY A 232 -6.93 17.30 -17.72
C GLY A 232 -8.32 17.92 -17.52
N ALA A 233 -9.11 18.00 -18.59
CA ALA A 233 -10.47 18.55 -18.56
C ALA A 233 -11.48 17.72 -17.75
N LEU A 234 -11.13 16.47 -17.39
CA LEU A 234 -11.96 15.58 -16.57
C LEU A 234 -11.53 15.58 -15.10
N TYR A 235 -10.46 16.30 -14.73
CA TYR A 235 -9.97 16.36 -13.36
C TYR A 235 -11.04 16.88 -12.39
N GLU A 236 -11.80 17.89 -12.80
CA GLU A 236 -12.91 18.42 -12.02
C GLU A 236 -14.07 18.85 -12.93
N PRO A 237 -15.34 18.62 -12.55
CA PRO A 237 -16.48 19.07 -13.34
C PRO A 237 -16.49 20.59 -13.55
N VAL A 238 -16.74 20.99 -14.79
CA VAL A 238 -16.94 22.39 -15.16
C VAL A 238 -18.43 22.67 -15.30
N ARG A 239 -18.99 23.48 -14.40
CA ARG A 239 -20.41 23.88 -14.40
C ARG A 239 -20.59 25.16 -15.19
N LYS A 240 -21.57 25.15 -16.09
CA LYS A 240 -21.92 26.26 -16.99
C LYS A 240 -23.39 26.64 -16.78
N THR A 241 -23.68 27.94 -16.72
CA THR A 241 -25.07 28.42 -16.64
C THR A 241 -25.76 28.25 -18.00
N PRO A 242 -27.11 28.30 -18.08
CA PRO A 242 -27.81 28.32 -19.36
C PRO A 242 -27.42 29.47 -20.29
N LEU A 243 -26.82 30.55 -19.74
CA LEU A 243 -26.37 31.71 -20.49
C LEU A 243 -24.88 31.65 -20.88
N HIS A 244 -24.19 30.55 -20.58
CA HIS A 244 -22.75 30.44 -20.80
C HIS A 244 -22.30 30.72 -22.23
N GLU A 245 -23.02 30.17 -23.23
CA GLU A 245 -22.68 30.40 -24.64
C GLU A 245 -22.86 31.88 -25.03
N TRP A 246 -23.87 32.56 -24.47
CA TRP A 246 -24.03 34.01 -24.69
C TRP A 246 -22.86 34.80 -24.10
N HIS A 247 -22.37 34.41 -22.91
CA HIS A 247 -21.19 35.04 -22.29
C HIS A 247 -19.95 34.86 -23.15
N ALA A 248 -19.75 33.64 -23.68
CA ALA A 248 -18.62 33.31 -24.54
C ALA A 248 -18.66 34.08 -25.87
N ASP A 249 -19.83 34.15 -26.52
CA ASP A 249 -20.04 34.90 -27.77
C ASP A 249 -19.80 36.41 -27.61
N ARG A 250 -19.98 36.95 -26.40
CA ARG A 250 -19.67 38.35 -26.05
C ARG A 250 -18.23 38.58 -25.62
N GLY A 251 -17.37 37.56 -25.73
CA GLY A 251 -15.96 37.67 -25.39
C GLY A 251 -15.70 37.83 -23.88
N ALA A 252 -16.64 37.41 -23.03
CA ALA A 252 -16.45 37.49 -21.59
C ALA A 252 -15.37 36.51 -21.13
N PRO A 253 -14.26 36.95 -20.51
CA PRO A 253 -13.40 36.06 -19.76
C PRO A 253 -14.15 35.43 -18.58
N PHE A 254 -13.86 34.17 -18.28
CA PHE A 254 -14.49 33.44 -17.19
C PHE A 254 -13.62 33.38 -15.93
N GLU A 255 -14.23 33.61 -14.78
CA GLU A 255 -13.68 33.28 -13.46
C GLU A 255 -14.16 31.88 -13.02
N VAL A 256 -13.32 31.16 -12.28
CA VAL A 256 -13.65 29.87 -11.67
C VAL A 256 -14.14 30.13 -10.24
N VAL A 257 -15.44 29.93 -9.98
CA VAL A 257 -16.06 30.10 -8.67
C VAL A 257 -16.59 28.77 -8.17
N GLY A 258 -15.78 28.09 -7.35
CA GLY A 258 -15.95 26.66 -7.09
C GLY A 258 -15.80 25.90 -8.40
N GLN A 259 -16.86 25.20 -8.82
CA GLN A 259 -16.89 24.49 -10.11
C GLN A 259 -17.57 25.30 -11.23
N TRP A 260 -18.08 26.49 -10.95
CA TRP A 260 -18.77 27.31 -11.95
C TRP A 260 -17.79 28.17 -12.75
N LEU A 261 -17.99 28.21 -14.07
CA LEU A 261 -17.48 29.29 -14.90
C LEU A 261 -18.48 30.43 -14.94
N ARG A 262 -18.12 31.56 -14.34
CA ARG A 262 -18.93 32.79 -14.35
C ARG A 262 -18.25 33.84 -15.23
N ALA A 263 -19.04 34.59 -15.99
CA ALA A 263 -18.52 35.74 -16.72
C ALA A 263 -17.94 36.74 -15.71
N HIS A 264 -16.66 37.07 -15.87
CA HIS A 264 -15.94 37.95 -14.95
C HIS A 264 -16.21 39.43 -15.26
N TYR A 265 -16.12 39.80 -16.54
CA TYR A 265 -16.44 41.13 -17.09
C TYR A 265 -16.65 41.01 -18.62
N TYR A 266 -17.08 42.09 -19.30
CA TYR A 266 -17.31 42.13 -20.75
C TYR A 266 -16.50 43.28 -21.39
N PRO A 267 -15.25 43.03 -21.84
CA PRO A 267 -14.42 44.07 -22.44
C PRO A 267 -14.94 44.52 -23.80
N LEU A 268 -14.75 45.81 -24.11
CA LEU A 268 -14.77 46.30 -25.49
C LEU A 268 -13.35 46.28 -26.08
N ASP A 269 -13.26 46.46 -27.40
CA ASP A 269 -11.98 46.44 -28.12
C ASP A 269 -10.96 47.41 -27.50
N GLY A 270 -9.83 46.87 -27.07
CA GLY A 270 -8.72 47.63 -26.49
C GLY A 270 -8.84 47.93 -24.99
N GLU A 271 -9.91 47.50 -24.32
CA GLU A 271 -10.04 47.66 -22.88
C GLU A 271 -9.33 46.55 -22.10
N ASP A 272 -8.68 46.93 -21.00
CA ASP A 272 -8.26 46.01 -19.94
C ASP A 272 -9.37 45.80 -18.91
N LEU A 273 -9.12 44.90 -17.94
CA LEU A 273 -10.06 44.58 -16.86
C LEU A 273 -10.52 45.84 -16.11
N GLU A 274 -9.59 46.71 -15.71
CA GLU A 274 -9.92 47.89 -14.90
C GLU A 274 -10.79 48.88 -15.69
N THR A 275 -10.44 49.14 -16.95
CA THR A 275 -11.18 50.03 -17.84
C THR A 275 -12.60 49.50 -18.10
N ALA A 276 -12.72 48.21 -18.43
CA ALA A 276 -14.01 47.57 -18.70
C ALA A 276 -14.91 47.57 -17.45
N VAL A 277 -14.38 47.14 -16.30
CA VAL A 277 -15.14 47.10 -15.03
C VAL A 277 -15.53 48.51 -14.58
N ARG A 278 -14.67 49.52 -14.76
CA ARG A 278 -15.01 50.91 -14.46
C ARG A 278 -16.17 51.39 -15.34
N ARG A 279 -16.12 51.12 -16.64
CA ARG A 279 -17.20 51.43 -17.59
C ARG A 279 -18.50 50.75 -17.20
N GLU A 280 -18.47 49.44 -16.90
CA GLU A 280 -19.65 48.66 -16.49
C GLU A 280 -20.26 49.16 -15.18
N CYS A 281 -19.42 49.48 -14.19
CA CYS A 281 -19.85 50.07 -12.92
C CYS A 281 -20.58 51.40 -13.12
N LEU A 282 -20.01 52.31 -13.93
CA LEU A 282 -20.63 53.61 -14.23
C LEU A 282 -21.92 53.42 -15.03
N ALA A 283 -21.91 52.60 -16.09
CA ALA A 283 -23.10 52.32 -16.90
C ALA A 283 -24.28 51.76 -16.06
N THR A 284 -23.98 50.89 -15.09
CA THR A 284 -24.99 50.33 -14.18
C THR A 284 -25.59 51.38 -13.25
N ARG A 285 -24.77 52.34 -12.77
CA ARG A 285 -25.22 53.41 -11.87
C ARG A 285 -25.94 54.54 -12.59
N ASP A 286 -25.46 54.88 -13.79
CA ASP A 286 -25.98 55.98 -14.60
C ASP A 286 -27.24 55.56 -15.38
N SER A 287 -27.42 54.25 -15.61
CA SER A 287 -28.56 53.72 -16.34
C SER A 287 -29.04 52.36 -15.80
N ALA A 288 -28.47 51.25 -16.29
CA ALA A 288 -28.88 49.91 -15.93
C ALA A 288 -27.76 48.89 -16.25
N GLY A 289 -27.72 47.80 -15.50
CA GLY A 289 -26.82 46.67 -15.71
C GLY A 289 -27.55 45.34 -15.56
N ILE A 290 -27.05 44.29 -16.22
CA ILE A 290 -27.57 42.93 -16.15
C ILE A 290 -26.45 42.02 -15.69
N MET A 291 -26.75 41.12 -14.75
CA MET A 291 -25.80 40.14 -14.21
C MET A 291 -26.43 38.75 -14.18
N ASP A 292 -25.68 37.74 -14.64
CA ASP A 292 -26.07 36.34 -14.46
C ASP A 292 -25.79 35.89 -13.01
N ALA A 293 -26.85 35.87 -12.19
CA ALA A 293 -26.82 35.42 -10.80
C ALA A 293 -27.28 33.96 -10.63
N SER A 294 -27.32 33.17 -11.71
CA SER A 294 -27.86 31.80 -11.71
C SER A 294 -27.10 30.84 -10.80
N THR A 295 -25.83 31.12 -10.48
CA THR A 295 -24.95 30.23 -9.72
C THR A 295 -25.22 30.18 -8.21
N LEU A 296 -26.03 31.11 -7.67
CA LEU A 296 -26.36 31.12 -6.23
C LEU A 296 -27.07 29.84 -5.80
N GLY A 297 -26.79 29.34 -4.60
CA GLY A 297 -27.57 28.28 -3.97
C GLY A 297 -29.02 28.73 -3.78
N LYS A 298 -29.98 27.89 -4.18
CA LYS A 298 -31.42 28.17 -4.08
C LYS A 298 -32.08 26.97 -3.43
N ILE A 299 -32.78 27.18 -2.32
CA ILE A 299 -33.45 26.14 -1.55
C ILE A 299 -34.87 26.64 -1.29
N ASP A 300 -35.85 25.83 -1.66
CA ASP A 300 -37.26 26.06 -1.32
C ASP A 300 -37.58 25.33 -0.01
N VAL A 301 -38.25 26.01 0.92
CA VAL A 301 -38.56 25.49 2.25
C VAL A 301 -40.05 25.62 2.50
N SER A 302 -40.73 24.47 2.58
CA SER A 302 -42.18 24.40 2.73
C SER A 302 -42.58 23.46 3.87
N GLY A 303 -43.59 23.86 4.65
CA GLY A 303 -44.14 23.04 5.73
C GLY A 303 -44.68 23.89 6.88
N PRO A 304 -45.42 23.30 7.83
CA PRO A 304 -46.00 24.04 8.95
C PRO A 304 -44.95 24.71 9.84
N ASP A 305 -43.76 24.12 9.94
CA ASP A 305 -42.67 24.60 10.80
C ASP A 305 -41.56 25.34 10.03
N ALA A 306 -41.77 25.69 8.75
CA ALA A 306 -40.73 26.30 7.90
C ALA A 306 -40.15 27.59 8.51
N VAL A 307 -41.01 28.46 9.05
CA VAL A 307 -40.58 29.70 9.71
C VAL A 307 -39.76 29.41 10.97
N THR A 308 -40.27 28.55 11.85
CA THR A 308 -39.58 28.15 13.09
C THR A 308 -38.22 27.52 12.79
N PHE A 309 -38.11 26.72 11.73
CA PHE A 309 -36.84 26.15 11.29
C PHE A 309 -35.86 27.24 10.85
N LEU A 310 -36.29 28.16 9.97
CA LEU A 310 -35.42 29.21 9.46
C LEU A 310 -34.98 30.18 10.57
N GLU A 311 -35.84 30.51 11.53
CA GLU A 311 -35.48 31.37 12.68
C GLU A 311 -34.46 30.72 13.63
N ARG A 312 -34.33 29.39 13.62
CA ARG A 312 -33.25 28.71 14.35
C ARG A 312 -31.91 28.78 13.63
N LEU A 313 -31.91 28.97 12.31
CA LEU A 313 -30.70 29.01 11.47
C LEU A 313 -30.18 30.42 11.26
N TYR A 314 -31.08 31.38 11.05
CA TYR A 314 -30.73 32.75 10.71
C TYR A 314 -30.72 33.67 11.93
N THR A 315 -29.90 34.71 11.88
CA THR A 315 -29.73 35.66 12.98
C THR A 315 -30.85 36.68 13.17
N HIS A 316 -31.94 36.63 12.39
CA HIS A 316 -33.01 37.64 12.41
C HIS A 316 -34.42 37.03 12.40
N ASP A 317 -35.41 37.81 12.84
CA ASP A 317 -36.83 37.42 12.94
C ASP A 317 -37.48 37.29 11.56
N ILE A 318 -37.63 36.07 11.07
CA ILE A 318 -38.25 35.78 9.76
C ILE A 318 -39.78 35.82 9.85
N GLY A 319 -40.37 35.43 10.99
CA GLY A 319 -41.83 35.35 11.18
C GLY A 319 -42.56 36.69 11.14
N ARG A 320 -41.82 37.81 11.20
CA ARG A 320 -42.38 39.16 11.05
C ARG A 320 -42.39 39.67 9.61
N MET A 321 -41.76 38.95 8.68
CA MET A 321 -41.66 39.36 7.29
C MET A 321 -42.98 39.08 6.54
N PRO A 322 -43.62 40.08 5.93
CA PRO A 322 -44.81 39.87 5.12
C PRO A 322 -44.52 39.03 3.87
N GLU A 323 -45.52 38.31 3.37
CA GLU A 323 -45.45 37.60 2.09
C GLU A 323 -45.05 38.54 0.93
N GLY A 324 -44.29 38.00 -0.03
CA GLY A 324 -43.78 38.77 -1.18
C GLY A 324 -42.62 39.72 -0.84
N ARG A 325 -42.05 39.64 0.36
CA ARG A 325 -40.84 40.38 0.77
C ARG A 325 -39.63 39.45 0.87
N CYS A 326 -38.44 40.05 0.87
CA CYS A 326 -37.17 39.36 1.06
C CYS A 326 -36.35 40.06 2.15
N ALA A 327 -35.54 39.27 2.87
CA ALA A 327 -34.57 39.74 3.84
C ALA A 327 -33.20 39.10 3.58
N TYR A 328 -32.14 39.82 3.93
CA TYR A 328 -30.79 39.27 3.95
C TYR A 328 -30.53 38.68 5.34
N GLY A 329 -30.05 37.43 5.37
CA GLY A 329 -29.72 36.73 6.60
C GLY A 329 -28.31 36.17 6.57
N LEU A 330 -27.71 36.08 7.75
CA LEU A 330 -26.45 35.37 7.96
C LEU A 330 -26.74 34.04 8.66
N LEU A 331 -26.09 32.98 8.19
CA LEU A 331 -25.95 31.74 8.94
C LEU A 331 -24.53 31.71 9.51
N LEU A 332 -24.41 31.33 10.77
CA LEU A 332 -23.13 31.20 11.46
C LEU A 332 -22.81 29.72 11.67
N GLY A 333 -21.53 29.41 11.83
CA GLY A 333 -21.11 28.12 12.39
C GLY A 333 -21.39 28.06 13.91
N GLU A 334 -21.27 26.86 14.47
CA GLU A 334 -21.34 26.63 15.93
C GLU A 334 -20.12 27.16 16.69
#